data_AF-A0A1E3K1Q6-F1
#
_entry.id   AF-A0A1E3K1Q6-F1
#
_cell.length_a   1.000
_cell.length_b   1.000
_cell.length_c   1.000
_cell.angle_alpha   90.00
_cell.angle_beta   90.00
_cell.angle_gamma   90.00
#
_symmetry.space_group_name_H-M   'P 1'
#
loop_
_entity.id
_entity.type
_entity.pdbx_description
1 polymer ?
#
loop_
_entity_poly.entity_id
_entity_poly.type
_entity_poly.pdbx_seq_one_letter_code
_entity_poly.pdbx_strand_id
1 'polypeptide(L)'
;MSRPTQQQNPAATPPAPFVFDTVPEAIDAINRGEFVVVMDDENRENEGDLVCAASKVTTEGMAWMIKWTSGFICCSLPPSRLAALQLPPLLPPSGVSQDPKGTAYHLTVDSAPGKNPVTTGISAHDRAYTARILANEESVEGDLTRPGHMVTLRYTVGGVRARRGHTECAVDLCYLAGLPPAGLLCELVHPTDEAGEMARRDDCWRFAKEWGLKIISVEGLAEYVEREGKDLVPEALARA
;
A
#
# COMPACT_ATOMS: atom_id res chain seq x y z
N MET A 1 -10.91 6.22 -7.66
CA MET A 1 -9.92 6.99 -6.89
C MET A 1 -9.42 8.15 -7.74
N SER A 2 -10.08 9.30 -7.73
CA SER A 2 -9.52 10.51 -8.34
C SER A 2 -8.36 11.04 -7.50
N ARG A 3 -7.43 11.77 -8.12
CA ARG A 3 -6.37 12.51 -7.42
C ARG A 3 -6.96 13.30 -6.23
N PRO A 4 -6.35 13.25 -5.03
CA PRO A 4 -6.77 14.08 -3.90
C PRO A 4 -6.81 15.58 -4.24
N THR A 5 -7.74 16.30 -3.62
CA THR A 5 -7.85 17.76 -3.80
C THR A 5 -7.15 18.46 -2.65
N GLN A 6 -6.23 19.36 -2.99
CA GLN A 6 -5.50 20.16 -2.02
C GLN A 6 -6.48 21.09 -1.29
N GLN A 7 -6.41 21.12 0.04
CA GLN A 7 -7.27 21.91 0.91
C GLN A 7 -6.81 23.38 0.92
N GLN A 8 -7.77 24.31 1.02
CA GLN A 8 -7.46 25.72 1.22
C GLN A 8 -7.19 25.96 2.71
N ASN A 9 -6.02 26.50 3.05
CA ASN A 9 -5.56 26.78 4.42
C ASN A 9 -5.56 25.55 5.35
N PRO A 10 -4.77 24.50 5.04
CA PRO A 10 -4.63 23.36 5.93
C PRO A 10 -4.01 23.79 7.26
N ALA A 11 -4.34 23.08 8.33
CA ALA A 11 -3.71 23.31 9.63
C ALA A 11 -2.20 23.06 9.54
N ALA A 12 -1.40 23.99 10.07
CA ALA A 12 0.06 23.95 9.94
C ALA A 12 0.77 23.19 11.07
N THR A 13 0.10 22.99 12.20
CA THR A 13 0.70 22.40 13.40
C THR A 13 -0.15 21.22 13.89
N PRO A 14 0.47 20.05 14.12
CA PRO A 14 -0.23 18.92 14.72
C PRO A 14 -0.82 19.27 16.11
N PRO A 15 -1.90 18.60 16.53
CA PRO A 15 -2.43 18.77 17.88
C PRO A 15 -1.41 18.28 18.92
N ALA A 16 -1.51 18.83 20.14
CA ALA A 16 -0.77 18.39 21.31
C ALA A 16 -1.76 18.04 22.44
N PRO A 17 -1.91 16.76 22.83
CA PRO A 17 -1.18 15.59 22.32
C PRO A 17 -1.51 15.28 20.85
N PHE A 18 -0.62 14.56 20.16
CA PHE A 18 -0.85 14.11 18.80
C PHE A 18 -2.03 13.13 18.75
N VAL A 19 -2.91 13.28 17.77
CA VAL A 19 -4.10 12.45 17.60
C VAL A 19 -4.18 11.97 16.16
N PHE A 20 -4.20 10.65 15.99
CA PHE A 20 -4.50 9.99 14.71
C PHE A 20 -6.01 10.02 14.43
N ASP A 21 -6.37 9.99 13.15
CA ASP A 21 -7.75 9.74 12.75
C ASP A 21 -8.16 8.31 13.17
N THR A 22 -9.47 8.02 13.24
CA THR A 22 -9.92 6.70 13.68
C THR A 22 -9.77 5.66 12.56
N VAL A 23 -9.52 4.41 12.92
CA VAL A 23 -9.42 3.30 11.96
C VAL A 23 -10.69 3.12 11.12
N PRO A 24 -11.92 3.20 11.67
CA PRO A 24 -13.14 3.20 10.85
C PRO A 24 -13.15 4.27 9.77
N GLU A 25 -12.71 5.50 10.06
CA GLU A 25 -12.65 6.55 9.04
C GLU A 25 -11.64 6.24 7.92
N ALA A 26 -10.52 5.60 8.25
CA ALA A 26 -9.55 5.14 7.27
C ALA A 26 -10.09 3.99 6.41
N ILE A 27 -10.80 3.04 7.01
CA ILE A 27 -11.49 1.96 6.28
C ILE A 27 -12.51 2.54 5.31
N ASP A 28 -13.32 3.51 5.76
CA ASP A 28 -14.30 4.19 4.90
C ASP A 28 -13.64 4.98 3.76
N ALA A 29 -12.49 5.62 4.02
CA ALA A 29 -11.69 6.30 2.99
C ALA A 29 -11.19 5.31 1.92
N ILE A 30 -10.62 4.18 2.34
CA ILE A 30 -10.19 3.11 1.42
C ILE A 30 -11.39 2.57 0.63
N ASN A 31 -12.54 2.38 1.28
CA ASN A 31 -13.77 1.96 0.61
C ASN A 31 -14.21 2.98 -0.45
N ARG A 32 -14.12 4.28 -0.22
CA ARG A 32 -14.38 5.32 -1.24
C ARG A 32 -13.32 5.38 -2.34
N GLY A 33 -12.23 4.64 -2.19
CA GLY A 33 -11.08 4.69 -3.08
C GLY A 33 -10.31 5.98 -2.90
N GLU A 34 -10.02 6.36 -1.65
CA GLU A 34 -9.13 7.44 -1.27
C GLU A 34 -7.78 6.88 -0.77
N PHE A 35 -6.78 7.75 -0.66
CA PHE A 35 -5.51 7.42 -0.02
C PHE A 35 -5.61 7.61 1.49
N VAL A 36 -4.86 6.81 2.24
CA VAL A 36 -4.65 6.95 3.69
C VAL A 36 -3.15 7.01 3.95
N VAL A 37 -2.73 7.87 4.86
CA VAL A 37 -1.36 7.85 5.39
C VAL A 37 -1.31 6.88 6.56
N VAL A 38 -0.43 5.90 6.49
CA VAL A 38 -0.22 4.93 7.58
C VAL A 38 1.18 5.16 8.14
N MET A 39 1.26 5.47 9.44
CA MET A 39 2.52 5.61 10.16
C MET A 39 2.89 4.30 10.87
N ASP A 40 4.15 3.88 10.78
CA ASP A 40 4.65 2.82 11.66
C ASP A 40 5.25 3.36 12.97
N ASP A 41 5.75 2.46 13.82
CA ASP A 41 6.31 2.80 15.13
C ASP A 41 7.60 3.63 15.02
N GLU A 42 7.80 4.58 15.93
CA GLU A 42 9.01 5.42 15.98
C GLU A 42 10.31 4.61 16.14
N ASN A 43 10.23 3.38 16.68
CA ASN A 43 11.35 2.44 16.83
C ASN A 43 11.48 1.45 15.66
N ARG A 44 10.59 1.49 14.67
CA ARG A 44 10.62 0.61 13.50
C ARG A 44 11.25 1.33 12.29
N GLU A 45 10.47 2.04 11.47
CA GLU A 45 10.98 2.86 10.34
C GLU A 45 10.80 4.36 10.64
N ASN A 46 9.82 4.71 11.49
CA ASN A 46 9.42 6.09 11.77
C ASN A 46 9.07 6.84 10.48
N GLU A 47 8.36 6.15 9.59
CA GLU A 47 8.00 6.59 8.24
C GLU A 47 6.48 6.46 8.04
N GLY A 48 5.97 7.26 7.10
CA GLY A 48 4.57 7.19 6.68
C GLY A 48 4.44 6.71 5.24
N ASP A 49 3.60 5.72 5.02
CA ASP A 49 3.27 5.24 3.68
C ASP A 49 1.95 5.80 3.20
N LEU A 50 1.87 6.13 1.90
CA LEU A 50 0.59 6.29 1.23
C LEU A 50 0.03 4.92 0.88
N VAL A 51 -1.11 4.59 1.47
CA VAL A 51 -1.82 3.33 1.27
C VAL A 51 -3.12 3.57 0.52
N CYS A 52 -3.41 2.71 -0.46
CA CYS A 52 -4.69 2.73 -1.17
C CYS A 52 -5.07 1.36 -1.77
N ALA A 53 -6.34 1.19 -2.14
CA ALA A 53 -6.78 -0.07 -2.76
C ALA A 53 -6.32 -0.18 -4.22
N ALA A 54 -5.55 -1.23 -4.53
CA ALA A 54 -5.05 -1.49 -5.88
C ALA A 54 -6.19 -1.66 -6.92
N SER A 55 -7.33 -2.20 -6.49
CA SER A 55 -8.53 -2.36 -7.32
C SER A 55 -9.19 -1.04 -7.74
N LYS A 56 -8.94 0.06 -7.02
CA LYS A 56 -9.61 1.36 -7.24
C LYS A 56 -8.70 2.46 -7.76
N VAL A 57 -7.38 2.25 -7.77
CA VAL A 57 -6.41 3.27 -8.20
C VAL A 57 -6.67 3.68 -9.66
N THR A 58 -6.67 4.98 -9.95
CA THR A 58 -6.73 5.50 -11.32
C THR A 58 -5.35 5.95 -11.78
N THR A 59 -5.21 6.28 -13.07
CA THR A 59 -4.00 6.89 -13.62
C THR A 59 -3.60 8.16 -12.86
N GLU A 60 -4.55 9.04 -12.57
CA GLU A 60 -4.30 10.30 -11.86
C GLU A 60 -3.94 10.05 -10.39
N GLY A 61 -4.58 9.07 -9.75
CA GLY A 61 -4.23 8.64 -8.40
C GLY A 61 -2.79 8.10 -8.33
N MET A 62 -2.42 7.21 -9.25
CA MET A 62 -1.07 6.67 -9.34
C MET A 62 -0.04 7.77 -9.65
N ALA A 63 -0.34 8.68 -10.57
CA ALA A 63 0.54 9.81 -10.89
C ALA A 63 0.77 10.69 -9.66
N TRP A 64 -0.27 10.92 -8.86
CA TRP A 64 -0.16 11.67 -7.62
C TRP A 64 0.63 10.91 -6.55
N MET A 65 0.41 9.61 -6.39
CA MET A 65 1.19 8.76 -5.49
C MET A 65 2.68 8.79 -5.84
N ILE A 66 3.03 8.61 -7.12
CA ILE A 66 4.41 8.68 -7.61
C ILE A 66 5.06 10.03 -7.30
N LYS A 67 4.32 11.13 -7.45
CA LYS A 67 4.84 12.48 -7.25
C LYS A 67 5.32 12.72 -5.81
N TRP A 68 4.67 12.11 -4.82
CA TRP A 68 4.85 12.43 -3.40
C TRP A 68 5.52 11.32 -2.59
N THR A 69 5.91 10.23 -3.24
CA THR A 69 6.54 9.07 -2.59
C THR A 69 7.92 8.80 -3.15
N SER A 70 8.61 7.80 -2.62
CA SER A 70 9.86 7.29 -3.19
C SER A 70 9.73 6.85 -4.65
N GLY A 71 8.49 6.60 -5.11
CA GLY A 71 8.19 6.11 -6.45
C GLY A 71 8.43 4.61 -6.61
N PHE A 72 8.92 3.93 -5.56
CA PHE A 72 9.11 2.49 -5.46
C PHE A 72 7.80 1.77 -5.11
N ILE A 73 6.81 1.96 -5.97
CA ILE A 73 5.42 1.54 -5.72
C ILE A 73 5.34 0.03 -5.52
N CYS A 74 4.89 -0.35 -4.32
CA CYS A 74 4.67 -1.73 -3.92
C CYS A 74 3.18 -2.09 -3.94
N CYS A 75 2.87 -3.34 -4.29
CA CYS A 75 1.55 -3.94 -4.18
C CYS A 75 1.63 -5.17 -3.28
N SER A 76 1.03 -5.08 -2.10
CA SER A 76 0.94 -6.18 -1.13
C SER A 76 -0.26 -7.07 -1.47
N LEU A 77 -0.01 -8.38 -1.49
CA LEU A 77 -0.96 -9.40 -1.93
C LEU A 77 -0.95 -10.60 -0.96
N PRO A 78 -2.10 -11.29 -0.77
CA PRO A 78 -2.14 -12.52 -0.02
C PRO A 78 -1.37 -13.63 -0.76
N PRO A 79 -0.83 -14.63 -0.03
CA PRO A 79 -0.08 -15.72 -0.65
C PRO A 79 -0.85 -16.48 -1.74
N SER A 80 -2.18 -16.66 -1.60
CA SER A 80 -2.99 -17.31 -2.65
C SER A 80 -2.98 -16.54 -3.95
N ARG A 81 -3.00 -15.21 -3.89
CA ARG A 81 -3.00 -14.36 -5.08
C ARG A 81 -1.64 -14.38 -5.78
N LEU A 82 -0.56 -14.35 -5.00
CA LEU A 82 0.80 -14.54 -5.53
C LEU A 82 0.94 -15.90 -6.22
N ALA A 83 0.41 -16.97 -5.62
CA ALA A 83 0.44 -18.30 -6.22
C ALA A 83 -0.41 -18.42 -7.48
N ALA A 84 -1.64 -17.89 -7.49
CA ALA A 84 -2.52 -17.87 -8.66
C ALA A 84 -1.89 -17.14 -9.86
N LEU A 85 -1.09 -16.10 -9.58
CA LEU A 85 -0.35 -15.34 -10.58
C LEU A 85 1.05 -15.88 -10.87
N GLN A 86 1.46 -16.98 -10.23
CA GLN A 86 2.82 -17.54 -10.28
C GLN A 86 3.90 -16.47 -10.09
N LEU A 87 3.78 -15.74 -8.98
CA LEU A 87 4.75 -14.76 -8.52
C LEU A 87 5.51 -15.40 -7.36
N PRO A 88 6.66 -16.06 -7.60
CA PRO A 88 7.51 -16.60 -6.54
C PRO A 88 8.27 -15.48 -5.81
N PRO A 89 8.87 -15.77 -4.64
CA PRO A 89 9.78 -14.84 -3.96
C PRO A 89 10.89 -14.34 -4.88
N LEU A 90 11.34 -13.11 -4.67
CA LEU A 90 12.41 -12.50 -5.46
C LEU A 90 13.73 -13.25 -5.30
N LEU A 91 14.03 -13.70 -4.07
CA LEU A 91 15.19 -14.52 -3.79
C LEU A 91 14.88 -16.00 -4.08
N PRO A 92 15.85 -16.76 -4.61
CA PRO A 92 15.70 -18.20 -4.77
C PRO A 92 15.55 -18.89 -3.40
N PRO A 93 15.07 -20.15 -3.34
CA PRO A 93 14.94 -20.88 -2.07
C PRO A 93 16.23 -20.99 -1.24
N SER A 94 17.40 -20.90 -1.88
CA SER A 94 18.71 -20.90 -1.21
C SER A 94 19.15 -19.51 -0.71
N GLY A 95 18.43 -18.44 -1.08
CA GLY A 95 18.71 -17.07 -0.67
C GLY A 95 18.11 -16.75 0.69
N VAL A 96 18.85 -15.98 1.48
CA VAL A 96 18.38 -15.43 2.76
C VAL A 96 18.29 -13.93 2.61
N SER A 97 17.13 -13.35 2.95
CA SER A 97 16.97 -11.90 2.93
C SER A 97 17.90 -11.25 3.95
N GLN A 98 18.64 -10.24 3.49
CA GLN A 98 19.47 -9.38 4.34
C GLN A 98 18.76 -8.06 4.67
N ASP A 99 17.52 -7.88 4.21
CA ASP A 99 16.66 -6.78 4.60
C ASP A 99 16.39 -6.87 6.13
N PRO A 100 16.75 -5.84 6.93
CA PRO A 100 16.59 -5.87 8.38
C PRO A 100 15.16 -6.09 8.87
N LYS A 101 14.16 -5.74 8.05
CA LYS A 101 12.72 -5.87 8.35
C LYS A 101 12.10 -7.12 7.70
N GLY A 102 12.92 -7.89 6.99
CA GLY A 102 12.50 -9.11 6.31
C GLY A 102 11.39 -8.88 5.29
N THR A 103 11.39 -7.74 4.61
CA THR A 103 10.36 -7.40 3.63
C THR A 103 10.24 -8.48 2.55
N ALA A 104 9.03 -9.01 2.37
CA ALA A 104 8.78 -10.22 1.59
C ALA A 104 8.59 -9.93 0.09
N TYR A 105 9.65 -9.42 -0.56
CA TYR A 105 9.64 -9.13 -2.00
C TYR A 105 9.42 -10.37 -2.86
N HIS A 106 8.54 -10.24 -3.84
CA HIS A 106 8.28 -11.20 -4.91
C HIS A 106 8.62 -10.56 -6.26
N LEU A 107 8.57 -11.36 -7.33
CA LEU A 107 8.94 -10.86 -8.67
C LEU A 107 8.19 -9.58 -9.02
N THR A 108 8.93 -8.63 -9.61
CA THR A 108 8.32 -7.42 -10.17
C THR A 108 7.58 -7.75 -11.46
N VAL A 109 6.51 -6.99 -11.73
CA VAL A 109 5.63 -7.25 -12.87
C VAL A 109 5.21 -5.99 -13.58
N ASP A 110 4.84 -6.15 -14.84
CA ASP A 110 3.99 -5.22 -15.59
C ASP A 110 2.82 -5.99 -16.17
N SER A 111 1.76 -5.28 -16.53
CA SER A 111 0.70 -5.80 -17.38
C SER A 111 1.22 -6.14 -18.78
N ALA A 112 0.77 -7.25 -19.37
CA ALA A 112 1.21 -7.69 -20.68
C ALA A 112 0.67 -6.77 -21.82
N PRO A 113 1.54 -6.09 -22.61
CA PRO A 113 1.11 -5.11 -23.63
C PRO A 113 0.34 -5.73 -24.80
N GLY A 114 0.48 -7.05 -25.04
CA GLY A 114 -0.29 -7.76 -26.07
C GLY A 114 -1.73 -8.08 -25.68
N LYS A 115 -2.11 -7.87 -24.41
CA LYS A 115 -3.45 -8.17 -23.88
C LYS A 115 -4.15 -6.96 -23.29
N ASN A 116 -3.37 -5.96 -22.89
CA ASN A 116 -3.84 -4.83 -22.12
C ASN A 116 -3.34 -3.53 -22.77
N PRO A 117 -4.07 -2.41 -22.62
CA PRO A 117 -3.65 -1.12 -23.15
C PRO A 117 -2.50 -0.57 -22.29
N VAL A 118 -1.29 -1.09 -22.45
CA VAL A 118 -0.08 -0.63 -21.76
C VAL A 118 1.09 -0.63 -22.76
N THR A 119 2.19 0.04 -22.40
CA THR A 119 3.34 0.21 -23.28
C THR A 119 4.62 -0.29 -22.62
N THR A 120 5.34 0.59 -21.92
CA THR A 120 6.62 0.30 -21.30
C THR A 120 6.50 -0.13 -19.85
N GLY A 121 5.31 -0.04 -19.23
CA GLY A 121 5.06 -0.46 -17.86
C GLY A 121 5.26 0.63 -16.80
N ILE A 122 6.19 1.57 -17.02
CA ILE A 122 6.61 2.52 -15.97
C ILE A 122 5.65 3.71 -15.76
N SER A 123 4.83 4.03 -16.76
CA SER A 123 3.94 5.20 -16.70
C SER A 123 2.94 5.07 -15.55
N ALA A 124 2.41 6.20 -15.06
CA ALA A 124 1.35 6.17 -14.04
C ALA A 124 0.11 5.37 -14.50
N HIS A 125 -0.20 5.45 -15.80
CA HIS A 125 -1.27 4.69 -16.41
C HIS A 125 -0.97 3.18 -16.37
N ASP A 126 0.21 2.78 -16.82
CA ASP A 126 0.61 1.37 -16.94
C ASP A 126 0.73 0.71 -15.55
N ARG A 127 1.29 1.44 -14.57
CA ARG A 127 1.37 0.99 -13.17
C ARG A 127 0.00 0.90 -12.51
N ALA A 128 -0.89 1.86 -12.74
CA ALA A 128 -2.27 1.78 -12.26
C ALA A 128 -3.02 0.60 -12.89
N TYR A 129 -2.78 0.32 -14.17
CA TYR A 129 -3.38 -0.83 -14.87
C TYR A 129 -2.88 -2.16 -14.30
N THR A 130 -1.57 -2.28 -14.13
CA THR A 130 -0.94 -3.45 -13.50
C THR A 130 -1.46 -3.68 -12.09
N ALA A 131 -1.62 -2.63 -11.28
CA ALA A 131 -2.21 -2.74 -9.94
C ALA A 131 -3.63 -3.33 -9.95
N ARG A 132 -4.48 -2.91 -10.90
CA ARG A 132 -5.85 -3.46 -11.03
C ARG A 132 -5.84 -4.91 -11.52
N ILE A 133 -4.91 -5.32 -12.38
CA ILE A 133 -4.72 -6.73 -12.78
C ILE A 133 -4.27 -7.57 -11.58
N LEU A 134 -3.33 -7.07 -10.77
CA LEU A 134 -2.89 -7.74 -9.54
C LEU A 134 -4.05 -7.97 -8.56
N ALA A 135 -4.97 -7.00 -8.46
CA ALA A 135 -6.14 -7.07 -7.59
C ALA A 135 -7.32 -7.90 -8.15
N ASN A 136 -7.36 -8.16 -9.45
CA ASN A 136 -8.48 -8.84 -10.10
C ASN A 136 -8.37 -10.37 -9.94
N GLU A 137 -9.31 -11.00 -9.24
CA GLU A 137 -9.31 -12.46 -8.99
C GLU A 137 -9.34 -13.29 -10.29
N GLU A 138 -9.90 -12.75 -11.37
CA GLU A 138 -9.97 -13.44 -12.67
C GLU A 138 -8.66 -13.37 -13.48
N SER A 139 -7.74 -12.47 -13.12
CA SER A 139 -6.49 -12.32 -13.86
C SER A 139 -5.55 -13.49 -13.58
N VAL A 140 -4.88 -13.92 -14.65
CA VAL A 140 -4.02 -15.11 -14.68
C VAL A 140 -2.56 -14.74 -14.95
N GLU A 141 -1.64 -15.70 -14.76
CA GLU A 141 -0.19 -15.53 -14.96
C GLU A 141 0.15 -14.80 -16.27
N GLY A 142 -0.50 -15.20 -17.38
CA GLY A 142 -0.23 -14.68 -18.71
C GLY A 142 -0.74 -13.26 -18.97
N ASP A 143 -1.40 -12.62 -17.99
CA ASP A 143 -1.78 -11.21 -18.08
C ASP A 143 -0.65 -10.27 -17.61
N LEU A 144 0.45 -10.84 -17.11
CA LEU A 144 1.60 -10.15 -16.56
C LEU A 144 2.89 -10.56 -17.27
N THR A 145 3.80 -9.61 -17.44
CA THR A 145 5.21 -9.84 -17.81
C THR A 145 6.10 -9.78 -16.57
N ARG A 146 7.24 -10.48 -16.61
CA ARG A 146 8.25 -10.54 -15.55
C ARG A 146 9.64 -10.39 -16.20
N PRO A 147 10.55 -9.52 -15.72
CA PRO A 147 10.32 -8.52 -14.68
C PRO A 147 9.36 -7.40 -15.15
N GLY A 148 9.08 -6.44 -14.27
CA GLY A 148 8.41 -5.18 -14.61
C GLY A 148 8.62 -4.10 -13.54
N HIS A 149 7.74 -3.10 -13.51
CA HIS A 149 7.93 -1.87 -12.73
C HIS A 149 7.04 -1.76 -11.48
N MET A 150 6.14 -2.72 -11.26
CA MET A 150 5.41 -2.85 -9.99
C MET A 150 6.08 -3.88 -9.11
N VAL A 151 6.43 -3.49 -7.88
CA VAL A 151 7.01 -4.39 -6.88
C VAL A 151 5.88 -5.13 -6.18
N THR A 152 6.01 -6.45 -6.00
CA THR A 152 5.01 -7.24 -5.29
C THR A 152 5.53 -7.67 -3.93
N LEU A 153 4.69 -7.58 -2.91
CA LEU A 153 4.99 -7.96 -1.54
C LEU A 153 4.03 -9.05 -1.08
N ARG A 154 4.52 -9.97 -0.26
CA ARG A 154 3.68 -11.00 0.36
C ARG A 154 3.20 -10.55 1.73
N TYR A 155 1.89 -10.48 1.87
CA TYR A 155 1.19 -10.33 3.14
C TYR A 155 1.47 -11.50 4.09
N THR A 156 1.74 -11.19 5.36
CA THR A 156 1.85 -12.19 6.42
C THR A 156 0.47 -12.63 6.89
N VAL A 157 0.18 -13.93 6.88
CA VAL A 157 -1.10 -14.47 7.38
C VAL A 157 -1.30 -14.08 8.84
N GLY A 158 -2.50 -13.57 9.16
CA GLY A 158 -2.79 -12.93 10.44
C GLY A 158 -2.56 -11.41 10.45
N GLY A 159 -2.05 -10.86 9.36
CA GLY A 159 -1.95 -9.42 9.10
C GLY A 159 -1.22 -8.66 10.19
N VAL A 160 -1.75 -7.49 10.56
CA VAL A 160 -1.16 -6.63 11.60
C VAL A 160 -1.03 -7.30 12.96
N ARG A 161 -1.79 -8.38 13.24
CA ARG A 161 -1.60 -9.18 14.46
C ARG A 161 -0.32 -10.02 14.41
N ALA A 162 0.04 -10.49 13.23
CA ALA A 162 1.22 -11.34 13.03
C ALA A 162 2.49 -10.50 12.73
N ARG A 163 2.36 -9.43 11.95
CA ARG A 163 3.45 -8.53 11.59
C ARG A 163 2.96 -7.08 11.51
N ARG A 164 3.53 -6.23 12.36
CA ARG A 164 3.24 -4.78 12.39
C ARG A 164 4.05 -4.04 11.31
N GLY A 165 3.59 -4.08 10.07
CA GLY A 165 4.20 -3.35 8.96
C GLY A 165 3.20 -2.78 7.95
N HIS A 166 3.66 -1.88 7.09
CA HIS A 166 2.84 -1.27 6.03
C HIS A 166 2.30 -2.31 5.04
N THR A 167 3.08 -3.36 4.75
CA THR A 167 2.66 -4.50 3.92
C THR A 167 1.37 -5.14 4.41
N GLU A 168 1.27 -5.39 5.72
CA GLU A 168 0.08 -5.97 6.33
C GLU A 168 -1.07 -4.97 6.38
N CYS A 169 -0.81 -3.73 6.81
CA CYS A 169 -1.83 -2.68 6.88
C CYS A 169 -2.51 -2.43 5.53
N ALA A 170 -1.76 -2.42 4.44
CA ALA A 170 -2.30 -2.14 3.11
C ALA A 170 -3.35 -3.17 2.69
N VAL A 171 -3.10 -4.45 2.99
CA VAL A 171 -4.05 -5.54 2.67
C VAL A 171 -5.20 -5.58 3.67
N ASP A 172 -4.92 -5.42 4.97
CA ASP A 172 -5.94 -5.44 6.02
C ASP A 172 -6.96 -4.33 5.84
N LEU A 173 -6.52 -3.11 5.49
CA LEU A 173 -7.43 -2.00 5.18
C LEU A 173 -8.33 -2.29 3.97
N CYS A 174 -7.78 -2.88 2.91
CA CYS A 174 -8.57 -3.26 1.73
C CYS A 174 -9.61 -4.33 2.09
N TYR A 175 -9.22 -5.35 2.85
CA TYR A 175 -10.10 -6.41 3.29
C TYR A 175 -11.22 -5.90 4.19
N LEU A 176 -10.88 -5.11 5.22
CA LEU A 176 -11.85 -4.50 6.14
C LEU A 176 -12.80 -3.52 5.43
N ALA A 177 -12.35 -2.90 4.33
CA ALA A 177 -13.18 -2.05 3.47
C ALA A 177 -14.09 -2.84 2.51
N GLY A 178 -14.08 -4.18 2.55
CA GLY A 178 -14.87 -5.03 1.66
C GLY A 178 -14.38 -5.02 0.21
N LEU A 179 -13.08 -4.78 -0.01
CA LEU A 179 -12.45 -4.76 -1.32
C LEU A 179 -11.54 -5.98 -1.51
N PRO A 180 -11.14 -6.32 -2.75
CA PRO A 180 -10.10 -7.32 -2.97
C PRO A 180 -8.87 -7.03 -2.11
N PRO A 181 -8.27 -8.02 -1.45
CA PRO A 181 -7.17 -7.86 -0.49
C PRO A 181 -5.84 -7.55 -1.20
N ALA A 182 -5.78 -6.45 -1.96
CA ALA A 182 -4.62 -6.00 -2.71
C ALA A 182 -4.41 -4.51 -2.43
N GLY A 183 -3.40 -4.20 -1.62
CA GLY A 183 -3.10 -2.85 -1.17
C GLY A 183 -1.84 -2.30 -1.83
N LEU A 184 -1.93 -1.10 -2.40
CA LEU A 184 -0.75 -0.33 -2.78
C LEU A 184 -0.18 0.39 -1.56
N LEU A 185 1.15 0.44 -1.48
CA LEU A 185 1.89 1.23 -0.50
C LEU A 185 3.17 1.79 -1.12
N CYS A 186 3.57 2.98 -0.67
CA CYS A 186 4.86 3.59 -0.98
C CYS A 186 5.13 4.72 0.01
N GLU A 187 6.39 4.82 0.42
CA GLU A 187 6.87 5.68 1.49
C GLU A 187 6.81 7.15 1.07
N LEU A 188 6.24 8.01 1.91
CA LEU A 188 6.22 9.45 1.70
C LEU A 188 7.63 10.03 1.84
N VAL A 189 8.07 10.72 0.80
CA VAL A 189 9.26 11.57 0.86
C VAL A 189 8.87 12.94 1.37
N HIS A 190 9.80 13.63 2.02
CA HIS A 190 9.56 14.95 2.55
C HIS A 190 9.21 15.91 1.40
N PRO A 191 8.02 16.54 1.41
CA PRO A 191 7.44 17.15 0.22
C PRO A 191 8.17 18.41 -0.28
N THR A 192 9.01 19.01 0.58
CA THR A 192 9.74 20.24 0.27
C THR A 192 11.25 20.12 0.48
N ASP A 193 11.76 18.92 0.77
CA ASP A 193 13.20 18.74 0.95
C ASP A 193 13.81 18.22 -0.35
N GLU A 194 14.73 19.01 -0.90
CA GLU A 194 15.43 18.67 -2.14
C GLU A 194 16.49 17.58 -1.93
N ALA A 195 16.89 17.30 -0.69
CA ALA A 195 17.81 16.21 -0.37
C ALA A 195 17.13 14.83 -0.42
N GLY A 196 15.80 14.78 -0.47
CA GLY A 196 15.01 13.56 -0.58
C GLY A 196 14.91 12.79 0.74
N GLU A 197 14.95 13.46 1.89
CA GLU A 197 14.69 12.82 3.18
C GLU A 197 13.26 12.26 3.25
N MET A 198 13.06 11.29 4.14
CA MET A 198 11.75 10.68 4.38
C MET A 198 10.87 11.59 5.25
N ALA A 199 9.58 11.67 4.92
CA ALA A 199 8.63 12.43 5.73
C ALA A 199 8.47 11.79 7.11
N ARG A 200 8.57 12.58 8.19
CA ARG A 200 8.35 12.10 9.57
C ARG A 200 6.92 12.39 10.01
N ARG A 201 6.56 11.96 11.23
CA ARG A 201 5.19 12.03 11.77
C ARG A 201 4.50 13.38 11.53
N ASP A 202 5.16 14.48 11.86
CA ASP A 202 4.57 15.82 11.77
C ASP A 202 4.46 16.29 10.30
N ASP A 203 5.39 15.87 9.42
CA ASP A 203 5.33 16.11 7.97
C ASP A 203 4.18 15.33 7.34
N CYS A 204 4.06 14.05 7.67
CA CYS A 204 3.00 13.16 7.23
C CYS A 204 1.63 13.68 7.66
N TRP A 205 1.52 14.21 8.89
CA TRP A 205 0.30 14.85 9.36
C TRP A 205 -0.04 16.11 8.55
N ARG A 206 0.93 17.01 8.34
CA ARG A 206 0.73 18.21 7.52
C ARG A 206 0.31 17.85 6.10
N PHE A 207 0.99 16.87 5.51
CA PHE A 207 0.67 16.35 4.18
C PHE A 207 -0.76 15.79 4.13
N ALA A 208 -1.15 14.99 5.13
CA ALA A 208 -2.51 14.47 5.22
C ALA A 208 -3.54 15.59 5.28
N LYS A 209 -3.32 16.65 6.08
CA LYS A 209 -4.25 17.79 6.15
C LYS A 209 -4.25 18.65 4.89
N GLU A 210 -3.11 18.81 4.24
CA GLU A 210 -2.99 19.48 2.94
C GLU A 210 -3.82 18.78 1.86
N TRP A 211 -3.87 17.46 1.84
CA TRP A 211 -4.58 16.69 0.81
C TRP A 211 -5.95 16.14 1.25
N GLY A 212 -6.38 16.47 2.47
CA GLY A 212 -7.66 15.99 3.03
C GLY A 212 -7.69 14.48 3.30
N LEU A 213 -6.53 13.88 3.59
CA LEU A 213 -6.36 12.45 3.84
C LEU A 213 -6.52 12.12 5.32
N LYS A 214 -6.88 10.87 5.58
CA LYS A 214 -6.81 10.28 6.92
C LYS A 214 -5.39 9.83 7.21
N ILE A 215 -4.98 10.00 8.47
CA ILE A 215 -3.71 9.50 8.98
C ILE A 215 -3.96 8.58 10.18
N ILE A 216 -3.49 7.34 10.09
CA ILE A 216 -3.58 6.33 11.16
C ILE A 216 -2.19 5.77 11.47
N SER A 217 -2.09 4.95 12.52
CA SER A 217 -0.89 4.17 12.78
C SER A 217 -1.13 2.66 12.58
N VAL A 218 -0.06 1.93 12.28
CA VAL A 218 -0.05 0.46 12.27
C VAL A 218 -0.57 -0.08 13.60
N GLU A 219 -0.14 0.53 14.71
CA GLU A 219 -0.60 0.15 16.05
C GLU A 219 -2.10 0.35 16.22
N GLY A 220 -2.62 1.50 15.80
CA GLY A 220 -4.05 1.81 15.89
C GLY A 220 -4.90 0.80 15.14
N LEU A 221 -4.45 0.33 13.96
CA LEU A 221 -5.12 -0.73 13.21
C LEU A 221 -5.07 -2.07 13.96
N ALA A 222 -3.91 -2.46 14.51
CA ALA A 222 -3.77 -3.68 15.29
C ALA A 222 -4.68 -3.68 16.52
N GLU A 223 -4.70 -2.59 17.29
CA GLU A 223 -5.56 -2.41 18.45
C GLU A 223 -7.04 -2.44 18.09
N TYR A 224 -7.44 -1.78 17.00
CA TYR A 224 -8.81 -1.80 16.49
C TYR A 224 -9.26 -3.22 16.15
N VAL A 225 -8.44 -3.95 15.40
CA VAL A 225 -8.72 -5.30 14.95
C VAL A 225 -8.84 -6.27 16.13
N GLU A 226 -7.98 -6.12 17.15
CA GLU A 226 -8.05 -6.90 18.39
C GLU A 226 -9.30 -6.57 19.21
N ARG A 227 -9.53 -5.29 19.51
CA ARG A 227 -10.63 -4.83 20.35
C ARG A 227 -12.00 -5.19 19.77
N GLU A 228 -12.17 -5.03 18.47
CA GLU A 228 -13.45 -5.27 17.79
C GLU A 228 -13.62 -6.73 17.33
N GLY A 229 -12.63 -7.61 17.60
CA GLY A 229 -12.66 -9.02 17.18
C GLY A 229 -12.82 -9.19 15.67
N LYS A 230 -12.22 -8.31 14.86
CA LYS A 230 -12.37 -8.33 13.40
C LYS A 230 -11.58 -9.47 12.77
N ASP A 231 -12.22 -10.20 11.87
CA ASP A 231 -11.50 -11.11 10.99
C ASP A 231 -10.62 -10.30 10.01
N LEU A 232 -9.45 -10.85 9.71
CA LEU A 232 -8.57 -10.38 8.65
C LEU A 232 -8.61 -11.39 7.49
N VAL A 233 -7.74 -11.22 6.49
CA VAL A 233 -7.69 -12.13 5.33
C VAL A 233 -7.60 -13.59 5.81
N PRO A 234 -8.61 -14.42 5.51
CA PRO A 234 -8.68 -15.79 6.02
C PRO A 234 -7.47 -16.63 5.61
N GLU A 235 -7.07 -17.56 6.47
CA GLU A 235 -5.96 -18.49 6.16
C GLU A 235 -6.22 -19.31 4.88
N ALA A 236 -7.48 -19.60 4.56
CA ALA A 236 -7.87 -20.32 3.33
C ALA A 236 -7.58 -19.52 2.05
N LEU A 237 -7.55 -18.18 2.12
CA LEU A 237 -7.09 -17.30 1.05
C LEU A 237 -5.59 -16.99 1.20
N ALA A 238 -4.89 -17.62 2.13
CA ALA A 238 -3.48 -17.32 2.43
C ALA A 238 -2.58 -18.55 2.40
N ARG A 239 -3.13 -19.75 2.16
CA ARG A 239 -2.38 -20.98 1.89
C ARG A 239 -2.51 -21.32 0.41
N ALA A 240 -1.39 -21.23 -0.30
CA ALA A 240 -1.18 -21.92 -1.56
C ALA A 240 -0.15 -23.03 -1.34
#